data_AF-A0A943CAR8-F1
#
_entry.id   AF-A0A943CAR8-F1
#
_cell.length_a   1.000
_cell.length_b   1.000
_cell.length_c   1.000
_cell.angle_alpha   90.00
_cell.angle_beta   90.00
_cell.angle_gamma   90.00
#
_symmetry.space_group_name_H-M   'P 1'
#
loop_
_entity.id
_entity.type
_entity.pdbx_description
1 polymer ?
#
loop_
_entity_poly.entity_id
_entity_poly.type
_entity_poly.pdbx_seq_one_letter_code
_entity_poly.pdbx_strand_id
1 'polypeptide(L)' 'MGKQKEVLPMKFEPSDFSTDKYRCVNVINFRDRDPVIILVSETCDPPYYRVVDGTMQMCYLSYSEAVEYCRQSGYIAQK' A
#
# COMPACT_ATOMS: atom_id res chain seq x y z
N MET A 1 -37.39 5.24 -11.78
CA MET A 1 -36.01 5.17 -12.29
C MET A 1 -35.10 5.92 -11.33
N GLY A 2 -34.44 5.21 -10.42
CA GLY A 2 -33.48 5.81 -9.49
C GLY A 2 -32.15 6.03 -10.20
N LYS A 3 -31.63 7.25 -10.17
CA LYS A 3 -30.28 7.57 -10.68
C LYS A 3 -29.28 6.73 -9.87
N GLN A 4 -28.64 5.74 -10.52
CA GLN A 4 -27.49 5.06 -9.94
C GLN A 4 -26.41 6.14 -9.74
N LYS A 5 -26.11 6.47 -8.48
CA LYS A 5 -24.92 7.27 -8.17
C LYS A 5 -23.72 6.43 -8.57
N GLU A 6 -22.96 6.87 -9.56
CA GLU A 6 -21.62 6.33 -9.79
C GLU A 6 -20.85 6.50 -8.48
N VAL A 7 -20.54 5.40 -7.82
CA VAL A 7 -19.59 5.39 -6.72
C VAL A 7 -18.23 5.61 -7.38
N LEU A 8 -17.70 6.83 -7.26
CA LEU A 8 -16.32 7.09 -7.63
C LEU A 8 -15.45 6.09 -6.85
N PRO A 9 -14.52 5.36 -7.49
CA PRO A 9 -13.67 4.43 -6.78
C PRO A 9 -12.92 5.22 -5.70
N MET A 10 -13.07 4.81 -4.44
CA MET A 10 -12.37 5.44 -3.32
C MET A 10 -10.87 5.33 -3.60
N LYS A 11 -10.21 6.47 -3.74
CA LYS A 11 -8.77 6.55 -3.86
C LYS A 11 -8.21 6.88 -2.48
N PHE A 12 -7.46 5.95 -1.93
CA PHE A 12 -6.78 6.13 -0.66
C PHE A 12 -5.46 6.87 -0.84
N GLU A 13 -5.11 7.65 0.16
CA GLU A 13 -3.84 8.36 0.30
C GLU A 13 -3.00 7.73 1.42
N PRO A 14 -1.66 7.89 1.41
CA PRO A 14 -0.82 7.31 2.45
C PRO A 14 -1.20 7.77 3.88
N SER A 15 -1.74 8.97 4.05
CA SER A 15 -2.20 9.45 5.35
C SER A 15 -3.33 8.61 5.95
N ASP A 16 -4.15 7.95 5.12
CA ASP A 16 -5.26 7.11 5.57
C ASP A 16 -4.78 5.86 6.32
N PHE A 17 -3.54 5.43 6.07
CA PHE A 17 -2.93 4.23 6.66
C PHE A 17 -1.77 4.53 7.62
N SER A 18 -1.42 5.81 7.79
CA SER A 18 -0.35 6.21 8.69
C SER A 18 -0.84 6.18 10.13
N THR A 19 0.03 5.76 11.04
CA THR A 19 -0.21 5.61 12.48
C THR A 19 0.96 6.21 13.25
N ASP A 20 0.90 6.20 14.57
CA ASP A 20 2.01 6.58 15.46
C ASP A 20 3.25 5.69 15.31
N LYS A 21 3.08 4.43 14.88
CA LYS A 21 4.18 3.45 14.78
C LYS A 21 4.68 3.24 13.35
N TYR A 22 3.79 3.44 12.39
CA TYR A 22 4.05 3.19 10.98
C TYR A 22 3.64 4.37 10.14
N ARG A 23 4.54 4.82 9.28
CA ARG A 23 4.21 5.78 8.24
C ARG A 23 3.97 5.04 6.93
N CYS A 24 2.85 5.30 6.27
CA CYS A 24 2.63 4.80 4.92
C CYS A 24 3.43 5.65 3.93
N VAL A 25 4.26 4.99 3.14
CA VAL A 25 5.13 5.63 2.15
C VAL A 25 4.57 5.50 0.74
N ASN A 26 3.68 4.53 0.50
CA ASN A 26 3.07 4.33 -0.81
C ASN A 26 1.73 3.59 -0.72
N VAL A 27 0.79 3.96 -1.59
CA VAL A 27 -0.53 3.32 -1.73
C VAL A 27 -0.75 3.02 -3.20
N ILE A 28 -0.95 1.73 -3.50
CA ILE A 28 -1.29 1.24 -4.83
C ILE A 28 -2.79 0.96 -4.83
N ASN A 29 -3.54 1.88 -5.42
CA ASN A 29 -4.99 1.81 -5.49
C ASN A 29 -5.44 0.90 -6.63
N PHE A 30 -6.46 0.11 -6.37
CA PHE A 30 -7.17 -0.68 -7.38
C PHE A 30 -8.65 -0.28 -7.42
N ARG A 31 -9.30 -0.49 -8.56
CA ARG A 31 -10.73 -0.16 -8.71
C ARG A 31 -11.65 -1.15 -8.01
N ASP A 32 -11.31 -2.43 -8.07
CA ASP A 32 -12.20 -3.54 -7.73
C ASP A 32 -11.63 -4.46 -6.62
N ARG A 33 -10.57 -4.03 -5.93
CA ARG A 33 -9.97 -4.75 -4.79
C ARG A 33 -9.31 -3.80 -3.80
N ASP A 34 -8.97 -4.32 -2.63
CA ASP A 34 -8.24 -3.57 -1.59
C ASP A 34 -6.89 -3.04 -2.10
N PRO A 35 -6.45 -1.86 -1.62
CA PRO A 35 -5.15 -1.31 -2.01
C PRO A 35 -4.00 -2.14 -1.45
N VAL A 36 -2.88 -2.13 -2.16
CA VAL A 36 -1.60 -2.61 -1.63
C VAL A 36 -0.84 -1.41 -1.08
N ILE A 37 -0.42 -1.49 0.19
CA ILE A 37 0.27 -0.38 0.86
C ILE A 37 1.68 -0.76 1.27
N ILE A 38 2.58 0.22 1.26
CA ILE A 38 3.93 0.10 1.80
C ILE A 38 4.03 0.99 3.03
N LEU A 39 4.36 0.37 4.16
CA LEU A 39 4.55 1.01 5.46
C LEU A 39 6.04 0.98 5.82
N VAL A 40 6.52 1.96 6.56
CA VAL A 40 7.83 1.93 7.23
C VAL A 40 7.62 2.06 8.74
N SER A 41 8.30 1.23 9.53
CA SER A 41 8.29 1.40 10.98
C SER A 41 9.11 2.62 11.38
N GLU A 42 8.52 3.53 12.14
CA GLU A 42 9.24 4.71 12.68
C GLU A 42 9.90 4.43 14.04
N THR A 43 9.65 3.24 14.60
CA THR A 43 10.08 2.87 15.96
C THR A 43 11.12 1.76 16.00
N CYS A 44 11.50 1.18 14.86
CA CYS A 44 12.44 0.07 14.79
C CYS A 44 13.80 0.51 14.26
N ASP A 45 14.87 -0.10 14.80
CA ASP A 45 16.25 0.08 14.38
C ASP A 45 16.90 -1.30 14.12
N PRO A 46 17.25 -1.64 12.87
CA PRO A 46 17.06 -0.83 11.67
C PRO A 46 15.58 -0.70 11.28
N PRO A 47 15.18 0.40 10.60
CA PRO A 47 13.84 0.52 10.04
C PRO A 47 13.55 -0.61 9.06
N TYR A 48 12.36 -1.20 9.14
CA TYR A 48 11.88 -2.17 8.15
C TYR A 48 10.65 -1.64 7.43
N TYR A 49 10.50 -2.10 6.20
CA TYR A 49 9.37 -1.82 5.33
C TYR A 49 8.41 -3.00 5.36
N ARG A 50 7.11 -2.73 5.35
CA ARG A 50 6.07 -3.75 5.27
C ARG A 50 5.17 -3.48 4.08
N VAL A 51 5.04 -4.46 3.20
CA VAL A 51 3.98 -4.47 2.20
C VAL A 51 2.76 -5.18 2.79
N VAL A 52 1.58 -4.58 2.67
CA VAL A 52 0.31 -5.20 3.07
C VAL A 52 -0.58 -5.34 1.84
N ASP A 53 -0.96 -6.58 1.53
CA ASP A 53 -1.94 -6.93 0.49
C ASP A 53 -3.07 -7.72 1.15
N GLY A 54 -4.19 -7.03 1.44
CA GLY A 54 -5.30 -7.62 2.20
C GLY A 54 -4.82 -8.17 3.54
N THR A 55 -4.89 -9.49 3.71
CA THR A 55 -4.44 -10.19 4.94
C THR A 55 -2.96 -10.57 4.93
N MET A 56 -2.27 -10.43 3.79
CA MET A 56 -0.87 -10.83 3.64
C MET A 56 0.05 -9.67 4.05
N GLN A 57 1.08 -9.97 4.84
CA GLN A 57 2.09 -8.99 5.26
C GLN A 57 3.51 -9.51 5.01
N MET A 58 4.33 -8.72 4.31
CA MET A 58 5.71 -9.07 3.95
C MET A 58 6.62 -7.97 4.45
N CYS A 59 7.70 -8.36 5.14
CA CYS A 59 8.65 -7.42 5.72
C CYS A 59 9.96 -7.45 4.95
N TYR A 60 10.52 -6.28 4.71
CA TYR A 60 11.74 -6.05 3.95
C TYR A 60 12.67 -5.10 4.71
N LEU A 61 13.97 -5.23 4.49
CA LEU A 61 14.96 -4.39 5.14
C LEU A 61 15.13 -3.04 4.41
N SER A 62 14.72 -2.96 3.15
CA SER A 62 14.81 -1.74 2.35
C SER A 62 13.52 -1.41 1.60
N TYR A 63 13.34 -0.12 1.28
CA TYR A 63 12.22 0.34 0.45
C TYR A 63 12.29 -0.27 -0.96
N SER A 64 13.51 -0.40 -1.51
CA SER A 64 13.74 -0.97 -2.83
C SER A 64 13.23 -2.41 -2.94
N GLU A 65 13.46 -3.25 -1.93
CA GLU A 65 12.97 -4.63 -1.93
C GLU A 65 11.45 -4.69 -1.87
N ALA A 66 10.82 -3.84 -1.05
CA ALA A 66 9.37 -3.74 -0.96
C ALA A 66 8.74 -3.31 -2.30
N VAL A 67 9.35 -2.33 -2.99
CA VAL A 67 8.90 -1.88 -4.32
C VAL A 67 9.13 -2.95 -5.39
N GLU A 68 10.27 -3.65 -5.34
CA GLU A 68 10.58 -4.72 -6.28
C GLU A 68 9.58 -5.87 -6.16
N TYR A 69 9.22 -6.26 -4.93
CA TYR A 69 8.13 -7.20 -4.70
C TYR A 69 6.81 -6.73 -5.33
N CYS A 70 6.47 -5.44 -5.17
CA CYS A 70 5.25 -4.89 -5.77
C CYS A 70 5.28 -4.91 -7.31
N ARG A 71 6.46 -4.74 -7.92
CA ARG A 71 6.65 -4.89 -9.37
C ARG A 71 6.49 -6.34 -9.81
N GLN A 72 7.17 -7.27 -9.15
CA GLN A 72 7.14 -8.70 -9.50
C GLN A 72 5.74 -9.31 -9.33
N SER A 73 4.99 -8.79 -8.36
CA SER A 73 3.60 -9.19 -8.11
C SER A 73 2.59 -8.52 -9.05
N GLY A 74 3.04 -7.63 -9.95
CA GLY A 74 2.20 -6.97 -10.94
C GLY A 74 1.34 -5.83 -10.40
N TYR A 75 1.60 -5.34 -9.18
CA TYR A 75 0.86 -4.22 -8.59
C TYR A 75 1.26 -2.87 -9.20
N ILE A 76 2.52 -2.75 -9.61
CA ILE A 76 3.06 -1.53 -10.24
C ILE A 76 3.40 -1.87 -11.68
N ALA A 77 2.92 -1.06 -12.63
CA ALA A 77 3.30 -1.20 -14.03
C ALA A 77 4.82 -1.11 -14.21
N GLN A 78 5.39 -2.03 -14.99
CA GLN A 78 6.76 -1.90 -15.46
C GLN A 78 6.81 -0.71 -16.42
N LYS A 79 7.60 0.31 -16.06
CA LYS A 79 7.98 1.39 -16.98
C LYS A 79 9.19 0.96 -17.77
#